data_AF-A0A6A3G4X9-F1
#
_entry.id   AF-A0A6A3G4X9-F1
#
_cell.length_a   1.000
_cell.length_b   1.000
_cell.length_c   1.000
_cell.angle_alpha   90.00
_cell.angle_beta   90.00
_cell.angle_gamma   90.00
#
_symmetry.space_group_name_H-M   'P 1'
#
loop_
_entity.id
_entity.type
_entity.pdbx_description
1 polymer ?
#
loop_
_entity_poly.entity_id
_entity_poly.type
_entity_poly.pdbx_seq_one_letter_code
_entity_poly.pdbx_strand_id
1 'polypeptide(L)'
;MSGSVIYSAIDLTDGFYQILMRESDVPLTAVSTPSGMHLEWLVMPQDLKNAPAPFNRMVSHVLRPLRAFAPSYFDDIFVHSRAEDGLSAVDVHLRH
;
A
#
# COMPACT_ATOMS: atom_id res chain seq x y z
N MET A 1 -2.43 19.42 -1.84
CA MET A 1 -0.97 19.64 -1.84
C MET A 1 -0.56 21.11 -1.86
N SER A 2 -1.03 21.96 -2.81
CA SER A 2 -0.63 23.38 -2.87
C SER A 2 -0.75 24.08 -1.51
N GLY A 3 0.31 24.81 -1.11
CA GLY A 3 0.40 25.51 0.17
C GLY A 3 0.98 24.69 1.32
N SER A 4 1.22 23.38 1.21
CA SER A 4 1.94 22.65 2.26
C SER A 4 3.43 23.02 2.28
N VAL A 5 4.04 22.97 3.47
CA VAL A 5 5.45 23.36 3.69
C VAL A 5 6.37 22.15 3.89
N ILE A 6 5.81 21.05 4.40
CA ILE A 6 6.48 19.75 4.57
C ILE A 6 5.71 18.71 3.79
N TYR A 7 6.46 17.85 3.09
CA TYR A 7 6.00 16.71 2.33
C TYR A 7 6.85 15.49 2.67
N SER A 8 6.23 14.31 2.62
CA SER A 8 6.92 13.03 2.74
C SER A 8 6.23 12.03 1.82
N ALA A 9 7.00 11.09 1.29
CA ALA A 9 6.48 9.96 0.55
C ALA A 9 6.84 8.70 1.33
N ILE A 10 5.86 7.82 1.53
CA ILE A 10 6.06 6.49 2.10
C ILE A 10 5.90 5.52 0.93
N ASP A 11 7.01 4.87 0.60
CA ASP A 11 7.06 3.81 -0.41
C ASP A 11 6.55 2.50 0.21
N LEU A 12 5.58 1.88 -0.45
CA LEU A 12 4.95 0.63 -0.09
C LEU A 12 5.36 -0.51 -1.03
N THR A 13 6.55 -0.46 -1.62
CA THR A 13 7.11 -1.54 -2.46
C THR A 13 6.92 -2.92 -1.83
N ASP A 14 7.19 -3.09 -0.54
CA ASP A 14 7.01 -4.38 0.17
C ASP A 14 5.57 -4.63 0.66
N GLY A 15 4.65 -3.69 0.42
CA GLY A 15 3.26 -3.74 0.85
C GLY A 15 2.46 -4.87 0.21
N PHE A 16 2.83 -5.32 -0.98
CA PHE A 16 2.19 -6.47 -1.64
C PHE A 16 2.28 -7.74 -0.80
N TYR A 17 3.44 -7.96 -0.16
CA TYR A 17 3.68 -9.13 0.69
C TYR A 17 2.86 -9.12 2.00
N GLN A 18 2.09 -8.06 2.28
CA GLN A 18 1.15 -7.98 3.39
C GLN A 18 -0.26 -8.50 3.03
N ILE A 19 -0.53 -8.74 1.74
CA ILE A 19 -1.84 -9.21 1.27
C ILE A 19 -1.82 -10.73 1.13
N LEU A 20 -2.69 -11.41 1.87
CA LEU A 20 -2.85 -12.86 1.74
C LEU A 20 -3.39 -13.23 0.36
N MET A 21 -2.79 -14.27 -0.23
CA MET A 21 -3.36 -14.93 -1.39
C MET A 21 -4.65 -15.65 -0.99
N ARG A 22 -5.60 -15.73 -1.93
CA ARG A 22 -6.74 -16.62 -1.79
C ARG A 22 -6.22 -18.06 -1.77
N GLU A 23 -6.64 -18.88 -0.81
CA GLU A 23 -6.15 -20.26 -0.66
C GLU A 23 -6.25 -21.08 -1.95
N SER A 24 -7.33 -20.93 -2.72
CA SER A 24 -7.50 -21.63 -4.01
C SER A 24 -6.50 -21.21 -5.09
N ASP A 25 -5.89 -20.04 -4.95
CA ASP A 25 -5.02 -19.42 -5.96
C ASP A 25 -3.54 -19.57 -5.59
N VAL A 26 -3.22 -20.00 -4.35
CA VAL A 26 -1.84 -20.27 -3.90
C VAL A 26 -1.10 -21.22 -4.84
N PRO A 27 -1.68 -22.36 -5.29
CA PRO A 27 -0.99 -23.27 -6.21
C PRO A 27 -0.68 -22.66 -7.58
N LEU A 28 -1.37 -21.58 -7.98
CA LEU A 28 -1.12 -20.88 -9.25
C LEU A 28 0.14 -20.00 -9.19
N THR A 29 0.68 -19.79 -7.99
CA THR A 29 1.90 -19.01 -7.75
C THR A 29 3.14 -19.87 -7.61
N ALA A 30 3.04 -21.17 -7.92
CA ALA A 30 4.14 -22.11 -7.79
C ALA A 30 5.37 -21.67 -8.61
N VAL A 31 6.53 -21.63 -7.95
CA VAL A 31 7.84 -21.38 -8.55
C VAL A 31 8.79 -22.53 -8.24
N SER A 32 9.70 -22.81 -9.17
CA SER A 32 10.72 -23.85 -9.01
C SER A 32 12.11 -23.25 -8.99
N THR A 33 12.96 -23.68 -8.05
CA THR A 33 14.38 -23.33 -8.06
C THR A 33 15.16 -24.25 -9.02
N PRO A 34 16.35 -23.85 -9.49
CA PRO A 34 17.23 -24.73 -10.28
C PRO A 34 17.63 -26.03 -9.58
N SER A 35 17.56 -26.07 -8.25
CA SER A 35 17.80 -27.28 -7.44
C SER A 35 16.58 -28.22 -7.35
N GLY A 36 15.46 -27.88 -7.99
CA GLY A 36 14.23 -28.70 -7.98
C GLY A 36 13.33 -28.48 -6.77
N MET A 37 13.53 -27.41 -5.99
CA MET A 37 12.64 -27.06 -4.89
C MET A 37 11.41 -26.32 -5.40
N HIS A 38 10.22 -26.73 -4.97
CA HIS A 38 8.95 -26.10 -5.31
C HIS A 38 8.47 -25.23 -4.15
N LEU A 39 8.17 -23.96 -4.44
CA LEU A 39 7.67 -22.98 -3.49
C LEU A 39 6.38 -22.39 -4.02
N GLU A 40 5.49 -21.99 -3.12
CA GLU A 40 4.26 -21.29 -3.42
C GLU A 40 4.19 -20.00 -2.58
N TRP A 41 3.56 -18.98 -3.13
CA TRP A 41 3.39 -17.70 -2.44
C TRP A 41 2.10 -17.71 -1.61
N LEU A 42 2.24 -17.58 -0.29
CA LEU A 42 1.11 -17.41 0.64
C LEU A 42 0.59 -15.97 0.69
N VAL A 43 1.44 -15.03 0.28
CA VAL A 43 1.15 -13.60 0.19
C VAL A 43 1.38 -13.15 -1.25
N MET A 44 0.76 -12.04 -1.65
CA MET A 44 0.80 -11.56 -3.02
C MET A 44 2.23 -11.16 -3.44
N PRO A 45 2.85 -11.84 -4.42
CA PRO A 45 4.13 -11.38 -4.95
C PRO A 45 3.93 -10.19 -5.89
N GLN A 46 4.94 -9.30 -5.95
CA GLN A 46 4.92 -8.06 -6.73
C GLN A 46 4.63 -8.28 -8.22
N ASP A 47 5.14 -9.37 -8.78
CA ASP A 47 5.10 -9.63 -10.23
C ASP A 47 3.77 -10.19 -10.75
N LEU A 48 2.75 -10.36 -9.90
CA LEU A 48 1.44 -10.74 -10.42
C LEU A 48 0.84 -9.57 -11.21
N LYS A 49 0.44 -9.82 -12.45
CA LYS A 49 -0.26 -8.84 -13.31
C LYS A 49 -1.43 -8.13 -12.62
N ASN A 50 -2.12 -8.85 -11.75
CA ASN A 50 -3.28 -8.33 -11.03
C ASN A 50 -2.96 -7.80 -9.63
N ALA A 51 -1.71 -7.86 -9.14
CA ALA A 51 -1.34 -7.39 -7.80
C ALA A 51 -1.70 -5.92 -7.51
N PRO A 52 -1.53 -4.96 -8.45
CA PRO A 52 -1.81 -3.55 -8.15
C PRO A 52 -3.27 -3.27 -7.81
N ALA A 53 -4.22 -4.00 -8.39
CA ALA A 53 -5.66 -3.71 -8.20
C ALA A 53 -6.18 -3.96 -6.76
N PRO A 54 -6.02 -5.16 -6.17
CA PRO A 54 -6.39 -5.41 -4.77
C PRO A 54 -5.53 -4.60 -3.80
N PHE A 55 -4.24 -4.37 -4.10
CA PHE A 55 -3.37 -3.54 -3.28
C PHE A 55 -3.85 -2.09 -3.20
N ASN A 56 -4.08 -1.43 -4.34
CA ASN A 56 -4.63 -0.08 -4.39
C ASN A 56 -6.00 0.01 -3.70
N ARG A 57 -6.85 -1.02 -3.84
CA ARG A 57 -8.15 -1.08 -3.16
C ARG A 57 -7.99 -1.11 -1.64
N MET A 58 -7.07 -1.92 -1.13
CA MET A 58 -6.76 -2.01 0.30
C MET A 58 -6.23 -0.67 0.81
N VAL A 59 -5.19 -0.11 0.19
CA VAL A 59 -4.57 1.15 0.59
C VAL A 59 -5.58 2.30 0.57
N SER A 60 -6.36 2.42 -0.51
CA SER A 60 -7.40 3.45 -0.63
C SER A 60 -8.49 3.30 0.43
N HIS A 61 -8.83 2.07 0.83
CA HIS A 61 -9.83 1.81 1.87
C HIS A 61 -9.31 2.22 3.25
N VAL A 62 -8.10 1.80 3.60
CA VAL A 62 -7.45 2.11 4.90
C VAL A 62 -7.19 3.61 5.05
N LEU A 63 -6.71 4.28 4.00
CA LEU A 63 -6.37 5.70 4.03
C LEU A 63 -7.55 6.63 3.72
N ARG A 64 -8.74 6.09 3.44
CA ARG A 64 -9.93 6.90 3.14
C ARG A 64 -10.18 8.04 4.14
N PRO A 65 -10.03 7.85 5.47
CA PRO A 65 -10.21 8.93 6.44
C PRO A 65 -9.13 10.03 6.35
N LEU A 66 -7.94 9.67 5.86
CA LEU A 66 -6.74 10.53 5.84
C LEU A 66 -6.48 11.15 4.46
N ARG A 67 -7.28 10.84 3.45
CA ARG A 67 -7.08 11.22 2.04
C ARG A 67 -6.82 12.72 1.78
N ALA A 68 -7.28 13.59 2.69
CA ALA A 68 -7.11 15.04 2.57
C ALA A 68 -5.65 15.48 2.77
N PHE A 69 -4.85 14.69 3.51
CA PHE A 69 -3.44 15.00 3.79
C PHE A 69 -2.47 13.85 3.54
N ALA A 70 -2.99 12.63 3.33
CA ALA A 70 -2.25 11.43 3.01
C ALA A 70 -2.83 10.70 1.78
N PRO A 71 -2.98 11.36 0.61
CA PRO A 71 -3.42 10.66 -0.60
C PRO A 71 -2.43 9.55 -1.02
N SER A 72 -2.96 8.40 -1.41
CA SER A 72 -2.18 7.30 -2.01
C SER A 72 -2.26 7.31 -3.53
N TYR A 73 -1.18 6.88 -4.18
CA TYR A 73 -1.10 6.68 -5.62
C TYR A 73 -0.17 5.51 -5.92
N PHE A 74 -0.71 4.42 -6.47
CA PHE A 74 0.01 3.16 -6.64
C PHE A 74 0.71 2.74 -5.33
N ASP A 75 2.04 2.69 -5.35
CA ASP A 75 2.85 2.19 -4.26
C ASP A 75 3.29 3.31 -3.31
N ASP A 76 2.91 4.56 -3.56
CA ASP A 76 3.27 5.70 -2.73
C ASP A 76 2.10 6.23 -1.90
N ILE A 77 2.36 6.55 -0.63
CA ILE A 77 1.52 7.44 0.18
C ILE A 77 2.22 8.78 0.30
N PHE A 78 1.57 9.84 -0.18
CA PHE A 78 2.08 11.20 -0.04
C PHE A 78 1.48 11.84 1.20
N VAL A 79 2.30 12.10 2.22
CA VAL A 79 1.89 12.83 3.42
C VAL A 79 2.30 14.29 3.31
N HIS A 80 1.36 15.21 3.59
CA HIS A 80 1.66 16.64 3.59
C HIS A 80 1.13 17.37 4.82
N SER A 81 1.89 18.38 5.24
CA SER A 81 1.69 19.11 6.50
C SER A 81 0.37 19.85 6.67
N ARG A 82 -0.30 20.30 5.61
CA ARG A 82 -1.60 20.97 5.71
C ARG A 82 -2.71 20.04 5.26
N ALA A 83 -3.57 19.61 6.19
CA ALA A 83 -4.84 18.98 5.84
C ALA A 83 -5.86 20.03 5.37
N GLU A 84 -7.02 19.60 4.85
CA GLU A 84 -8.19 20.49 4.79
C GLU A 84 -8.46 21.07 6.20
N ASP A 85 -8.91 22.33 6.25
CA ASP A 85 -9.16 23.11 7.48
C ASP A 85 -7.92 23.64 8.24
N GLY A 86 -6.74 23.65 7.63
CA GLY A 86 -5.57 24.36 8.16
C GLY A 86 -4.90 23.70 9.38
N LEU A 87 -5.28 22.47 9.71
CA LEU A 87 -4.67 21.66 10.77
C LEU A 87 -3.36 21.04 10.30
N SER A 88 -2.40 20.91 11.22
CA SER A 88 -1.14 20.22 10.93
C SER A 88 -1.34 18.70 10.93
N ALA A 89 -0.45 17.96 10.26
CA ALA A 89 -0.45 16.50 10.26
C ALA A 89 -0.40 15.90 11.69
N VAL A 90 0.26 16.58 12.63
CA VAL A 90 0.31 16.18 14.06
C VAL A 90 -1.05 16.36 14.74
N ASP A 91 -1.76 17.46 14.45
CA ASP A 91 -3.06 17.75 15.04
C ASP A 91 -4.14 16.75 14.62
N VAL A 92 -4.05 16.19 13.41
CA VAL A 92 -4.97 15.15 12.93
C VAL A 92 -4.64 13.79 13.52
N HIS A 93 -3.35 13.44 13.66
CA HIS A 93 -2.93 12.18 14.29
C HIS A 93 -3.35 12.10 15.76
N LEU A 94 -3.29 13.20 16.51
CA LEU A 94 -3.69 13.23 17.92
C LEU A 94 -5.22 13.09 18.14
N ARG A 95 -6.04 13.18 17.08
CA ARG A 95 -7.51 13.11 17.16
C ARG A 95 -8.09 11.73 16.85
N HIS A 96 -7.27 10.79 16.37
CA HIS A 96 -7.66 9.44 15.96
C HIS A 96 -6.82 8.40 16.68
#